data_AF-A0A453CAV0-F1
#
_entry.id   AF-A0A453CAV0-F1
#
_cell.length_a   1.000
_cell.length_b   1.000
_cell.length_c   1.000
_cell.angle_alpha   90.00
_cell.angle_beta   90.00
_cell.angle_gamma   90.00
#
_symmetry.space_group_name_H-M   'P 1'
#
loop_
_entity.id
_entity.type
_entity.pdbx_description
1 polymer ?
#
loop_
_entity_poly.entity_id
_entity_poly.type
_entity_poly.pdbx_seq_one_letter_code
_entity_poly.pdbx_strand_id
1 'polypeptide(L)' 'MESAGNGRRDAALGGLAVLPDELLCAVVDLLQPTDIGRLACVSSVMYILCNEEPLWMSKYLSVGGHFEYKGSWKKTTLAR' A
#
# COMPACT_ATOMS: atom_id res chain seq x y z
N MET A 1 27.82 4.24 -13.88
CA MET A 1 26.54 4.93 -14.14
C MET A 1 25.47 4.09 -13.46
N GLU A 2 24.43 4.69 -12.87
CA GLU A 2 23.34 4.05 -12.09
C GLU A 2 23.53 4.03 -10.56
N SER A 3 23.08 5.11 -9.90
CA SER A 3 22.40 5.05 -8.59
C SER A 3 21.71 6.39 -8.29
N ALA A 4 20.81 6.81 -9.19
CA ALA A 4 19.97 7.99 -8.96
C ALA A 4 18.57 7.60 -8.43
N GLY A 5 18.18 6.32 -8.51
CA GLY A 5 16.88 5.81 -8.08
C GLY A 5 16.79 5.45 -6.59
N ASN A 6 17.89 4.96 -5.98
CA ASN A 6 17.85 4.39 -4.63
C ASN A 6 17.72 5.44 -3.52
N GLY A 7 18.32 6.63 -3.69
CA GLY A 7 18.40 7.62 -2.60
C GLY A 7 17.06 8.15 -2.10
N ARG A 8 16.05 8.29 -2.98
CA ARG A 8 14.70 8.77 -2.57
C ARG A 8 13.95 7.70 -1.79
N ARG A 9 14.08 6.44 -2.19
CA ARG A 9 13.50 5.29 -1.50
C ARG A 9 14.14 5.13 -0.12
N ASP A 10 15.47 5.14 -0.08
CA ASP A 10 16.23 4.97 1.16
C ASP A 10 15.91 6.08 2.17
N ALA A 11 15.84 7.34 1.71
CA ALA A 11 15.47 8.46 2.57
C ALA A 11 14.02 8.36 3.10
N ALA A 12 13.08 7.86 2.27
CA ALA A 12 11.68 7.73 2.66
C ALA A 12 11.42 6.52 3.57
N LEU A 13 12.22 5.46 3.48
CA LEU A 13 12.04 4.24 4.26
C LEU A 13 12.94 4.15 5.50
N GLY A 14 14.04 4.90 5.53
CA GLY A 14 15.02 4.85 6.61
C GLY A 14 15.51 3.42 6.86
N GLY A 15 15.35 2.92 8.10
CA GLY A 15 15.74 1.56 8.45
C GLY A 15 15.00 0.46 7.70
N LEU A 16 13.82 0.74 7.13
CA LEU A 16 13.07 -0.24 6.33
C LEU A 16 13.57 -0.36 4.88
N ALA A 17 14.50 0.49 4.45
CA ALA A 17 15.04 0.47 3.08
C ALA A 17 15.77 -0.83 2.73
N VAL A 18 16.22 -1.59 3.73
CA VAL A 18 16.81 -2.92 3.55
C VAL A 18 15.82 -3.96 3.02
N LEU A 19 14.52 -3.72 3.21
CA LEU A 19 13.48 -4.60 2.70
C LEU A 19 13.20 -4.29 1.22
N PRO A 20 13.02 -5.30 0.36
CA PRO A 20 12.55 -5.11 -1.01
C PRO A 20 11.06 -4.72 -1.02
N ASP A 21 10.62 -4.07 -2.10
CA ASP A 21 9.26 -3.56 -2.28
C ASP A 21 8.21 -4.67 -2.13
N GLU A 22 8.49 -5.89 -2.60
CA GLU A 22 7.58 -7.02 -2.50
C GLU A 22 7.31 -7.41 -1.04
N LEU A 23 8.34 -7.36 -0.18
CA LEU A 23 8.16 -7.62 1.25
C LEU A 23 7.41 -6.48 1.95
N LEU A 24 7.63 -5.23 1.54
CA LEU A 24 6.86 -4.10 2.06
C LEU A 24 5.38 -4.22 1.66
N CYS A 25 5.08 -4.54 0.41
CA CYS A 25 3.73 -4.80 -0.07
C CYS A 25 3.06 -5.94 0.70
N ALA A 26 3.78 -7.04 0.95
CA ALA A 26 3.28 -8.15 1.74
C ALA A 26 2.96 -7.74 3.18
N VAL A 27 3.80 -6.91 3.81
CA VAL A 27 3.52 -6.35 5.15
C VAL A 27 2.28 -5.47 5.13
N VAL A 28 2.15 -4.57 4.15
CA VAL A 28 0.97 -3.70 3.99
C VAL A 28 -0.31 -4.52 3.79
N ASP A 29 -0.24 -5.61 3.03
CA ASP A 29 -1.38 -6.50 2.78
C ASP A 29 -1.80 -7.34 3.99
N LEU A 30 -1.04 -7.35 5.09
CA LEU A 30 -1.47 -7.95 6.36
C LEU A 30 -2.28 -6.98 7.23
N LEU A 31 -2.26 -5.67 6.94
CA LEU A 31 -2.84 -4.65 7.80
C LEU A 31 -4.34 -4.46 7.57
N GLN A 32 -5.06 -4.01 8.59
CA GLN A 32 -6.45 -3.56 8.44
C GLN A 32 -6.49 -2.22 7.68
N PRO A 33 -7.59 -1.90 6.96
CA PRO A 33 -7.72 -0.66 6.20
C PRO A 33 -7.38 0.62 6.98
N THR A 34 -7.72 0.66 8.27
CA THR A 34 -7.40 1.78 9.17
C THR A 34 -5.90 1.97 9.37
N ASP A 35 -5.16 0.87 9.53
CA ASP A 35 -3.71 0.92 9.74
C ASP A 35 -2.96 1.17 8.44
N ILE A 36 -3.48 0.70 7.29
CA ILE A 36 -2.98 1.09 5.96
C ILE A 36 -3.08 2.61 5.78
N GLY A 37 -4.20 3.21 6.18
CA GLY A 37 -4.39 4.67 6.12
C GLY A 37 -3.39 5.43 6.98
N ARG A 38 -3.08 4.95 8.19
CA ARG A 38 -2.06 5.54 9.07
C ARG A 38 -0.66 5.40 8.49
N LEU A 39 -0.32 4.21 7.97
CA LEU A 39 0.98 3.92 7.39
C LEU A 39 1.24 4.78 6.13
N ALA A 40 0.22 5.05 5.33
CA ALA A 40 0.31 5.94 4.16
C ALA A 40 0.79 7.36 4.50
N CYS A 41 0.65 7.81 5.76
CA CYS A 41 1.09 9.13 6.20
C CYS A 41 2.56 9.18 6.65
N VAL A 42 3.26 8.03 6.73
CA VAL A 42 4.61 7.94 7.32
C VAL A 42 5.69 8.43 6.37
N SER A 43 5.57 8.14 5.07
CA SER A 43 6.53 8.59 4.06
C SER A 43 5.95 8.56 2.65
N SER A 44 6.62 9.17 1.69
CA SER A 44 6.20 9.17 0.29
C SER A 44 6.15 7.77 -0.34
N VAL A 45 7.08 6.88 0.03
CA VAL A 45 7.07 5.49 -0.44
C VAL A 45 5.88 4.75 0.18
N MET A 46 5.66 4.89 1.48
CA MET A 46 4.51 4.26 2.14
C MET A 46 3.18 4.78 1.60
N TYR A 47 3.11 6.08 1.27
CA TYR A 47 1.95 6.66 0.60
C TYR A 47 1.66 5.96 -0.72
N ILE A 48 2.68 5.72 -1.57
CA ILE A 48 2.49 5.03 -2.84
C ILE A 48 2.00 3.60 -2.59
N LEU A 49 2.75 2.81 -1.82
CA LEU A 49 2.43 1.39 -1.57
C LEU A 49 1.03 1.20 -0.96
N CYS A 50 0.63 2.06 -0.03
CA CYS A 50 -0.69 1.98 0.63
C CYS A 50 -1.85 2.47 -0.25
N ASN A 51 -1.59 3.07 -1.41
CA ASN A 51 -2.62 3.57 -2.33
C ASN A 51 -2.69 2.80 -3.66
N GLU A 52 -1.89 1.75 -3.83
CA GLU A 52 -1.93 0.89 -5.02
C GLU A 52 -3.31 0.22 -5.20
N GLU A 53 -3.91 0.33 -6.39
CA GLU A 53 -5.21 -0.27 -6.68
C GLU A 53 -5.25 -1.81 -6.44
N PRO A 54 -4.21 -2.59 -6.81
CA PRO A 54 -4.18 -4.03 -6.52
C PRO A 54 -4.29 -4.39 -5.03
N LEU A 55 -3.71 -3.58 -4.13
CA LEU A 55 -3.83 -3.79 -2.68
C LEU A 55 -5.29 -3.71 -2.27
N TRP A 56 -5.99 -2.64 -2.64
CA TRP A 56 -7.37 -2.43 -2.24
C TRP A 56 -8.33 -3.44 -2.89
N MET A 57 -8.01 -3.91 -4.10
CA MET A 57 -8.73 -5.00 -4.77
C MET A 57 -8.61 -6.31 -3.98
N SER A 58 -7.38 -6.69 -3.62
CA SER A 58 -7.11 -7.88 -2.78
C SER A 58 -7.91 -7.83 -1.48
N LYS A 59 -7.87 -6.69 -0.78
CA LYS A 59 -8.63 -6.46 0.45
C LYS A 59 -10.13 -6.66 0.27
N TYR A 60 -10.72 -6.08 -0.77
CA TYR A 60 -12.15 -6.26 -1.04
C TYR A 60 -12.51 -7.73 -1.29
N LEU A 61 -11.77 -8.37 -2.20
CA LEU A 61 -12.06 -9.72 -2.67
C LEU A 61 -11.85 -10.76 -1.56
N SER A 62 -10.92 -10.54 -0.64
CA SER A 62 -10.67 -11.43 0.50
C SER A 62 -11.88 -11.63 1.42
N VAL A 63 -12.81 -10.67 1.48
CA VAL A 63 -14.01 -10.76 2.32
C VAL A 63 -15.17 -11.44 1.57
N GLY A 64 -15.17 -11.44 0.24
CA GLY A 64 -16.25 -12.00 -0.59
C GLY A 64 -17.60 -11.26 -0.46
N GLY A 65 -18.64 -11.67 -1.18
CA GLY A 65 -20.00 -11.10 -1.06
C GLY A 65 -20.41 -10.13 -2.18
N HIS A 66 -21.50 -9.38 -1.97
CA HIS A 66 -22.06 -8.49 -3.00
C HIS A 66 -21.05 -7.43 -3.44
N PHE A 67 -20.97 -7.22 -4.76
CA PHE A 67 -20.00 -6.35 -5.42
C PHE A 67 -20.67 -5.10 -6.00
N GLU A 68 -20.19 -3.94 -5.61
CA GLU A 68 -20.59 -2.64 -6.19
C GLU A 68 -19.36 -1.74 -6.27
N TYR A 69 -18.83 -1.56 -7.48
CA TYR A 69 -17.62 -0.75 -7.69
C TYR A 69 -17.90 0.75 -7.58
N LYS A 70 -17.13 1.47 -6.76
CA LYS A 70 -17.27 2.91 -6.47
C LYS A 70 -16.18 3.80 -7.09
N GLY A 71 -15.74 3.44 -8.29
CA GLY A 71 -14.81 4.23 -9.10
C GLY A 71 -13.32 4.05 -8.77
N SER A 72 -12.98 3.52 -7.60
CA SER A 72 -11.66 2.98 -7.28
C SER A 72 -11.78 1.82 -6.31
N TRP A 73 -10.81 0.90 -6.27
CA TRP A 73 -10.83 -0.20 -5.31
C TRP A 73 -10.78 0.31 -3.88
N LYS A 74 -9.98 1.36 -3.61
CA LYS A 74 -9.95 1.99 -2.29
C LYS A 74 -11.33 2.48 -1.83
N LYS A 75 -12.05 3.22 -2.68
CA LYS A 75 -13.40 3.71 -2.35
C LYS A 75 -14.39 2.55 -2.18
N THR A 76 -14.25 1.51 -3.00
CA THR A 76 -15.10 0.32 -2.95
C THR A 76 -14.91 -0.45 -1.64
N THR A 77 -13.66 -0.63 -1.20
CA THR A 77 -13.30 -1.29 0.07
C THR A 77 -13.69 -0.50 1.30
N LEU A 78 -13.49 0.82 1.28
CA LEU A 78 -13.80 1.67 2.45
C LEU A 78 -15.29 1.98 2.63
N ALA A 79 -16.13 1.72 1.63
CA ALA A 79 -17.55 2.00 1.69
C ALA A 79 -18.42 0.75 1.95
N ARG A 80 -17.77 -0.34 2.36
CA ARG A 80 -18.39 -1.57 2.82
C ARG A 80 -18.39 -1.58 4.34
#